data_AF-W1ETP3-F1
#
_entry.id   AF-W1ETP3-F1
#
_cell.length_a   1.000
_cell.length_b   1.000
_cell.length_c   1.000
_cell.angle_alpha   90.00
_cell.angle_beta   90.00
_cell.angle_gamma   90.00
#
_symmetry.space_group_name_H-M   'P 1'
#
loop_
_entity.id
_entity.type
_entity.pdbx_description
1 polymer ?
#
loop_
_entity_poly.entity_id
_entity_poly.type
_entity_poly.pdbx_seq_one_letter_code
_entity_poly.pdbx_strand_id
1 'polypeptide(L)'
;MLALRGEGTPFPVQADFRSGNTRVAFDGVVNDPMKMGGVDLRLKFSGDSLGDLYELTGVLLPDTPPFETDGRLVAKIDTEKSSVFDYRGFNGRIGDSDIHGSLVYTTGKPRPKLEGDVESRQLRLADLGPLIGVDSGKGAEKSKRSEQKKGEKSVQPAGKVLPYDRFETDKWDVMDADVRFKGRRIEHGSSLPISDLSTHIILKNADLRLQPL
;
A
#
# COMPACT_ATOMS: atom_id res chain seq x y z
N MET A 1 35.72 14.51 -0.35
CA MET A 1 35.88 13.16 0.19
C MET A 1 35.22 13.12 1.55
N LEU A 2 34.07 12.45 1.69
CA LEU A 2 33.40 12.27 2.98
C LEU A 2 33.94 11.00 3.64
N ALA A 3 34.64 11.13 4.76
CA ALA A 3 35.22 10.01 5.48
C ALA A 3 34.13 9.25 6.25
N LEU A 4 33.72 8.09 5.73
CA LEU A 4 32.99 7.07 6.47
C LEU A 4 33.93 6.45 7.53
N ARG A 5 34.07 7.09 8.70
CA ARG A 5 34.81 6.54 9.84
C ARG A 5 33.98 6.68 11.11
N GLY A 6 33.24 5.62 11.42
CA GLY A 6 32.55 5.46 12.71
C GLY A 6 31.54 4.34 12.64
N GLU A 7 31.93 3.12 13.03
CA GLU A 7 30.96 2.07 13.32
C GLU A 7 29.95 2.61 14.34
N GLY A 8 28.65 2.40 14.10
CA GLY A 8 27.59 2.81 15.01
C GLY A 8 27.24 4.31 15.07
N THR A 9 27.82 5.17 14.23
CA THR A 9 27.42 6.59 14.17
C THR A 9 26.22 6.77 13.23
N PRO A 10 25.08 7.35 13.68
CA PRO A 10 23.96 7.65 12.81
C PRO A 10 24.38 8.60 11.68
N PHE A 11 24.01 8.26 10.44
CA PHE A 11 24.32 9.06 9.26
C PHE A 11 23.04 9.71 8.70
N PRO A 12 22.98 11.05 8.60
CA PRO A 12 21.81 11.72 8.07
C PRO A 12 21.67 11.44 6.57
N VAL A 13 20.45 11.15 6.14
CA VAL A 13 20.12 10.89 4.74
C VAL A 13 18.91 11.71 4.32
N GLN A 14 18.93 12.15 3.07
CA GLN A 14 17.79 12.81 2.44
C GLN A 14 17.80 12.48 0.95
N ALA A 15 16.64 12.14 0.39
CA ALA A 15 16.49 11.93 -1.04
C ALA A 15 15.06 12.22 -1.52
N ASP A 16 14.93 12.50 -2.82
CA ASP A 16 13.67 12.66 -3.54
C ASP A 16 13.80 11.96 -4.89
N PHE A 17 13.16 10.82 -5.02
CA PHE A 17 13.21 9.95 -6.20
C PHE A 17 11.88 10.02 -6.95
N ARG A 18 11.95 10.02 -8.29
CA ARG A 18 10.78 9.95 -9.17
C ARG A 18 11.00 8.90 -10.25
N SER A 19 10.01 8.04 -10.44
CA SER A 19 9.94 7.07 -11.54
C SER A 19 8.53 7.06 -12.10
N GLY A 20 8.36 7.48 -13.35
CA GLY A 20 7.03 7.71 -13.92
C GLY A 20 6.22 8.70 -13.07
N ASN A 21 5.05 8.26 -12.61
CA ASN A 21 4.17 9.04 -11.71
C ASN A 21 4.42 8.76 -10.23
N THR A 22 5.30 7.81 -9.91
CA THR A 22 5.66 7.47 -8.52
C THR A 22 6.75 8.41 -8.03
N ARG A 23 6.54 9.00 -6.84
CA ARG A 23 7.52 9.82 -6.13
C ARG A 23 7.70 9.30 -4.72
N VAL A 24 8.95 9.20 -4.30
CA VAL A 24 9.34 8.83 -2.94
C VAL A 24 10.33 9.86 -2.43
N ALA A 25 9.98 10.53 -1.35
CA ALA A 25 10.87 11.47 -0.67
C ALA A 25 11.06 11.04 0.77
N PHE A 26 12.27 11.14 1.28
CA PHE A 26 12.57 10.86 2.68
C PHE A 26 13.68 11.73 3.23
N ASP A 27 13.63 11.91 4.54
CA ASP A 27 14.68 12.51 5.36
C ASP A 27 14.78 11.77 6.70
N GLY A 28 15.98 11.62 7.24
CA GLY A 28 16.17 10.94 8.52
C GLY A 28 17.58 10.42 8.70
N VAL A 29 17.72 9.29 9.39
CA VAL A 29 19.01 8.70 9.75
C VAL A 29 19.11 7.22 9.40
N VAL A 30 20.30 6.81 8.96
CA VAL A 30 20.70 5.41 8.85
C VAL A 30 21.62 5.09 10.01
N ASN A 31 21.25 4.09 10.80
CA ASN A 31 22.05 3.60 11.91
C ASN A 31 22.98 2.50 11.40
N ASP A 32 24.28 2.65 11.71
CA ASP A 32 25.32 1.71 11.30
C ASP A 32 25.26 1.37 9.79
N PRO A 33 25.54 2.33 8.89
CA PRO A 33 25.39 2.16 7.45
C PRO A 33 26.28 1.04 6.87
N MET A 34 27.35 0.63 7.57
CA MET A 34 28.20 -0.49 7.17
C MET A 34 27.57 -1.86 7.47
N LYS A 35 26.63 -1.93 8.43
CA LYS A 35 25.92 -3.17 8.81
C LYS A 35 24.43 -3.13 8.47
N MET A 36 23.97 -2.05 7.82
CA MET A 36 22.54 -1.78 7.57
C MET A 36 21.67 -1.93 8.84
N GLY A 37 22.19 -1.53 10.01
CA GLY A 37 21.60 -1.85 11.32
C GLY A 37 20.18 -1.30 11.55
N GLY A 38 19.78 -0.32 10.75
CA GLY A 38 18.39 0.10 10.61
C GLY A 38 18.27 1.54 10.10
N VAL A 39 17.06 1.96 9.78
CA VAL A 39 16.76 3.34 9.36
C VAL A 39 15.62 3.91 10.18
N ASP A 40 15.63 5.21 10.38
CA ASP A 40 14.55 5.98 10.98
C ASP A 40 14.31 7.20 10.10
N LEU A 41 13.25 7.11 9.28
CA LEU A 41 12.99 8.02 8.18
C LEU A 41 11.60 8.62 8.31
N ARG A 42 11.46 9.91 8.04
CA ARG A 42 10.20 10.46 7.60
C ARG A 42 10.06 10.21 6.11
N LEU A 43 9.01 9.51 5.70
CA LEU A 43 8.77 9.17 4.29
C LEU A 43 7.52 9.83 3.77
N LYS A 44 7.56 10.12 2.49
CA LYS A 44 6.44 10.55 1.67
C LYS A 44 6.40 9.70 0.41
N PHE A 45 5.27 9.03 0.19
CA PHE A 45 4.99 8.29 -1.03
C PHE A 45 3.84 8.96 -1.77
N SER A 46 3.91 9.00 -3.09
CA SER A 46 2.77 9.37 -3.93
C SER A 46 2.88 8.69 -5.29
N GLY A 47 1.73 8.41 -5.92
CA GLY A 47 1.68 7.74 -7.21
C GLY A 47 0.28 7.67 -7.78
N ASP A 48 0.16 7.11 -8.97
CA ASP A 48 -1.15 6.91 -9.63
C ASP A 48 -1.93 5.72 -9.05
N SER A 49 -1.23 4.71 -8.52
CA SER A 49 -1.81 3.49 -7.91
C SER A 49 -0.86 2.91 -6.85
N LEU A 50 -1.39 2.41 -5.73
CA LEU A 50 -0.58 1.67 -4.75
C LEU A 50 0.07 0.43 -5.36
N GLY A 51 -0.57 -0.20 -6.35
CA GLY A 51 -0.05 -1.36 -7.07
C GLY A 51 1.28 -1.10 -7.80
N ASP A 52 1.63 0.16 -8.06
CA ASP A 52 2.89 0.53 -8.69
C ASP A 52 4.08 0.56 -7.69
N LEU A 53 3.80 0.46 -6.39
CA LEU A 53 4.85 0.35 -5.37
C LEU A 53 5.52 -1.03 -5.34
N TYR A 54 4.95 -2.05 -5.97
CA TYR A 54 5.52 -3.40 -5.97
C TYR A 54 6.93 -3.41 -6.55
N GLU A 55 7.16 -2.72 -7.68
CA GLU A 55 8.47 -2.66 -8.33
C GLU A 55 9.54 -1.98 -7.46
N LEU A 56 9.12 -1.08 -6.58
CA LEU A 56 10.03 -0.31 -5.71
C LEU A 56 10.26 -0.99 -4.35
N THR A 57 9.22 -1.60 -3.79
CA THR A 57 9.19 -2.03 -2.38
C THR A 57 9.08 -3.54 -2.21
N GLY A 58 8.67 -4.27 -3.24
CA GLY A 58 8.34 -5.70 -3.17
C GLY A 58 7.06 -6.01 -2.40
N VAL A 59 6.34 -5.00 -1.88
CA VAL A 59 5.06 -5.16 -1.20
C VAL A 59 3.96 -5.21 -2.24
N LEU A 60 3.22 -6.31 -2.28
CA LEU A 60 2.07 -6.41 -3.16
C LEU A 60 0.94 -5.57 -2.58
N LEU A 61 0.58 -4.50 -3.26
CA LEU A 61 -0.57 -3.69 -2.91
C LEU A 61 -1.56 -3.72 -4.07
N PRO A 62 -2.86 -3.58 -3.77
CA PRO A 62 -3.87 -3.59 -4.80
C PRO A 62 -3.82 -2.31 -5.63
N ASP A 63 -4.41 -2.34 -6.82
CA ASP A 63 -4.56 -1.13 -7.61
C ASP A 63 -5.55 -0.16 -6.96
N THR A 64 -5.26 1.13 -7.06
CA THR A 64 -6.06 2.19 -6.45
C THR A 64 -6.14 3.42 -7.34
N PRO A 65 -7.05 4.37 -7.06
CA PRO A 65 -6.88 5.74 -7.51
C PRO A 65 -5.56 6.34 -7.00
N PRO A 66 -5.18 7.54 -7.51
CA PRO A 66 -3.97 8.23 -7.07
C PRO A 66 -3.90 8.35 -5.56
N PHE A 67 -2.73 8.07 -5.01
CA PHE A 67 -2.50 8.05 -3.58
C PHE A 67 -1.36 8.96 -3.18
N GLU A 68 -1.38 9.37 -1.92
CA GLU A 68 -0.25 9.99 -1.25
C GLU A 68 -0.27 9.62 0.23
N THR A 69 0.90 9.40 0.83
CA THR A 69 1.04 9.20 2.27
C THR A 69 2.28 9.90 2.80
N ASP A 70 2.25 10.33 4.05
CA ASP A 70 3.42 10.68 4.84
C ASP A 70 3.40 10.01 6.21
N GLY A 71 4.55 9.55 6.68
CA GLY A 71 4.66 8.86 7.96
C GLY A 71 6.10 8.62 8.37
N ARG A 72 6.30 7.88 9.47
CA ARG A 72 7.64 7.53 9.95
C ARG A 72 7.90 6.06 9.71
N LEU A 73 8.94 5.72 8.97
CA LEU A 73 9.42 4.35 8.82
C LEU A 73 10.59 4.09 9.74
N VAL A 74 10.46 3.09 10.58
CA VAL A 74 11.59 2.49 11.28
C VAL A 74 11.83 1.12 10.66
N ALA A 75 12.97 0.92 10.01
CA ALA A 75 13.32 -0.38 9.46
C ALA A 75 14.52 -0.99 10.17
N LYS A 76 14.48 -2.29 10.40
CA LYS A 76 15.63 -3.12 10.75
C LYS A 76 15.92 -3.99 9.55
N ILE A 77 17.08 -3.81 8.94
CA ILE A 77 17.45 -4.52 7.72
C ILE A 77 18.38 -5.66 8.15
N ASP A 78 17.98 -6.88 7.81
CA ASP A 78 18.77 -8.09 7.99
C ASP A 78 18.62 -8.92 6.72
N THR A 79 19.73 -9.10 6.00
CA THR A 79 19.77 -9.82 4.73
C THR A 79 19.88 -11.33 4.89
N GLU A 80 20.22 -11.81 6.08
CA GLU A 80 20.37 -13.24 6.38
C GLU A 80 19.09 -13.84 6.97
N LYS A 81 18.35 -13.05 7.76
CA LYS A 81 17.13 -13.46 8.45
C LYS A 81 15.90 -12.83 7.80
N SER A 82 15.43 -11.75 8.38
CA SER A 82 14.19 -11.06 8.04
C SER A 82 14.37 -9.58 8.32
N SER A 83 14.04 -8.76 7.33
CA SER A 83 13.96 -7.32 7.50
C SER A 83 12.56 -6.94 7.96
N VAL A 84 12.47 -6.00 8.90
CA VAL A 84 11.19 -5.51 9.45
C VAL A 84 11.08 -4.03 9.15
N PHE A 85 9.98 -3.62 8.54
CA PHE A 85 9.68 -2.25 8.11
C PHE A 85 8.42 -1.79 8.84
N ASP A 86 8.56 -0.89 9.80
CA ASP A 86 7.46 -0.41 10.65
C ASP A 86 7.09 1.02 10.25
N TYR A 87 6.03 1.16 9.46
CA TYR A 87 5.50 2.43 8.98
C TYR A 87 4.43 2.94 9.93
N ARG A 88 4.80 3.93 10.75
CA ARG A 88 4.05 4.39 11.92
C ARG A 88 3.32 5.68 11.65
N GLY A 89 2.09 5.74 12.16
CA GLY A 89 1.29 6.96 12.25
C GLY A 89 1.19 7.68 10.91
N PHE A 90 1.08 6.92 9.82
CA PHE A 90 1.00 7.54 8.51
C PHE A 90 -0.33 8.25 8.36
N ASN A 91 -0.31 9.33 7.57
CA ASN A 91 -1.48 10.06 7.11
C ASN A 91 -1.43 10.08 5.60
N GLY A 92 -2.58 10.07 4.94
CA GLY A 92 -2.61 10.03 3.50
C GLY A 92 -4.00 10.07 2.91
N ARG A 93 -4.02 9.91 1.59
CA ARG A 93 -5.24 9.84 0.80
C ARG A 93 -5.11 8.81 -0.30
N ILE A 94 -6.23 8.20 -0.66
CA ILE A 94 -6.42 7.39 -1.85
C ILE A 94 -7.64 7.94 -2.57
N GLY A 95 -7.46 8.51 -3.76
CA GLY A 95 -8.50 9.28 -4.41
C GLY A 95 -8.94 10.44 -3.51
N ASP A 96 -10.23 10.46 -3.15
CA ASP A 96 -10.80 11.47 -2.26
C ASP A 96 -11.07 10.91 -0.85
N SER A 97 -10.60 9.70 -0.54
CA SER A 97 -10.70 9.06 0.78
C SER A 97 -9.46 9.32 1.61
N ASP A 98 -9.60 9.71 2.88
CA ASP A 98 -8.45 9.80 3.79
C ASP A 98 -8.08 8.44 4.35
N ILE A 99 -6.78 8.20 4.52
CA ILE A 99 -6.24 6.98 5.12
C ILE A 99 -5.19 7.32 6.17
N HIS A 100 -5.18 6.57 7.26
CA HIS A 100 -4.27 6.79 8.37
C HIS A 100 -4.05 5.47 9.12
N GLY A 101 -2.93 5.32 9.80
CA GLY A 101 -2.68 4.07 10.52
C GLY A 101 -1.22 3.74 10.75
N SER A 102 -0.96 2.45 10.99
CA SER A 102 0.38 1.89 11.09
C SER A 102 0.43 0.49 10.50
N LEU A 103 1.48 0.19 9.75
CA LEU A 103 1.68 -1.09 9.08
C LEU A 103 3.10 -1.59 9.33
N VAL A 104 3.23 -2.88 9.58
CA VAL A 104 4.49 -3.60 9.69
C VAL A 104 4.59 -4.57 8.52
N TYR A 105 5.66 -4.43 7.74
CA TYR A 105 6.03 -5.39 6.71
C TYR A 105 7.26 -6.16 7.14
N THR A 106 7.14 -7.48 7.21
CA THR A 106 8.24 -8.38 7.58
C THR A 106 8.60 -9.25 6.38
N THR A 107 9.85 -9.18 5.92
CA THR A 107 10.36 -10.07 4.88
C THR A 107 10.65 -11.45 5.45
N GLY A 108 10.60 -12.49 4.61
CA GLY A 108 10.94 -13.84 5.06
C GLY A 108 10.43 -14.92 4.12
N LYS A 109 10.79 -16.16 4.46
CA LYS A 109 10.32 -17.38 3.80
C LYS A 109 9.23 -18.05 4.66
N PRO A 110 8.25 -18.74 4.05
CA PRO A 110 8.06 -18.90 2.61
C PRO A 110 7.56 -17.62 1.92
N ARG A 111 6.93 -16.71 2.66
CA ARG A 111 6.36 -15.46 2.16
C ARG A 111 6.58 -14.32 3.16
N PRO A 112 6.71 -13.07 2.69
CA PRO A 112 6.63 -11.90 3.56
C PRO A 112 5.20 -11.73 4.12
N LYS A 113 5.09 -10.93 5.19
CA LYS A 113 3.82 -10.62 5.85
C LYS A 113 3.63 -9.11 6.01
N LEU A 114 2.43 -8.61 5.69
CA LEU A 114 1.98 -7.26 6.00
C LEU A 114 0.92 -7.29 7.11
N GLU A 115 1.08 -6.51 8.16
CA GLU A 115 0.10 -6.47 9.26
C GLU A 115 -0.06 -5.08 9.86
N GLY A 116 -1.25 -4.79 10.42
CA GLY A 116 -1.47 -3.53 11.13
C GLY A 116 -2.90 -3.03 11.09
N ASP A 117 -3.07 -1.75 11.42
CA ASP A 117 -4.36 -1.10 11.54
C ASP A 117 -4.39 0.13 10.61
N VAL A 118 -5.46 0.23 9.83
CA VAL A 118 -5.73 1.34 8.92
C VAL A 118 -7.11 1.88 9.23
N GLU A 119 -7.24 3.19 9.34
CA GLU A 119 -8.53 3.86 9.44
C GLU A 119 -8.73 4.91 8.34
N SER A 120 -10.00 5.24 8.14
CA SER A 120 -10.47 6.33 7.28
C SER A 120 -11.58 7.07 8.02
N ARG A 121 -11.50 8.41 8.08
CA ARG A 121 -12.59 9.21 8.65
C ARG A 121 -13.70 9.40 7.64
N GLN A 122 -13.33 9.54 6.37
CA GLN A 122 -14.19 9.65 5.21
C GLN A 122 -13.67 8.72 4.12
N LEU A 123 -14.43 7.66 3.90
CA LEU A 123 -14.16 6.65 2.89
C LEU A 123 -15.21 6.78 1.79
N ARG A 124 -14.79 6.87 0.53
CA ARG A 124 -15.72 6.81 -0.60
C ARG A 124 -15.69 5.42 -1.19
N LEU A 125 -16.86 4.81 -1.33
CA LEU A 125 -16.95 3.47 -1.94
C LEU A 125 -16.45 3.48 -3.39
N ALA A 126 -16.56 4.62 -4.08
CA ALA A 126 -16.00 4.81 -5.42
C ALA A 126 -14.47 4.67 -5.45
N ASP A 127 -13.76 4.98 -4.36
CA ASP A 127 -12.30 4.84 -4.29
C ASP A 127 -11.88 3.41 -3.93
N LEU A 128 -12.80 2.62 -3.36
CA LEU A 128 -12.65 1.19 -3.13
C LEU A 128 -12.95 0.34 -4.37
N GLY A 129 -13.51 0.93 -5.44
CA GLY A 129 -13.98 0.18 -6.60
C GLY A 129 -12.97 -0.79 -7.21
N PRO A 130 -11.70 -0.39 -7.43
CA PRO A 130 -10.66 -1.31 -7.88
C PRO A 130 -10.37 -2.46 -6.90
N LEU A 131 -10.59 -2.25 -5.60
CA LEU A 131 -10.34 -3.25 -4.55
C LEU A 131 -11.43 -4.32 -4.45
N ILE A 132 -12.69 -3.93 -4.71
CA ILE A 132 -13.86 -4.80 -4.53
C ILE A 132 -14.54 -5.17 -5.87
N GLY A 133 -13.94 -4.78 -7.00
CA GLY A 133 -14.45 -5.10 -8.34
C GLY A 133 -15.74 -4.37 -8.72
N VAL A 134 -16.05 -3.22 -8.12
CA VAL A 134 -17.18 -2.37 -8.54
C VAL A 134 -16.69 -1.26 -9.47
N ASP A 135 -17.53 -0.89 -10.45
CA ASP A 135 -17.20 0.18 -11.41
C ASP A 135 -17.03 1.49 -10.63
N SER A 136 -15.76 1.84 -10.40
CA SER A 136 -15.37 3.05 -9.73
C SER A 136 -15.68 4.20 -10.70
N GLY A 137 -16.31 5.28 -10.21
CA GLY A 137 -16.72 6.40 -11.03
C GLY A 137 -15.52 7.17 -11.65
N LYS A 138 -15.63 8.50 -11.78
CA LYS A 138 -14.65 9.35 -12.51
C LYS A 138 -13.18 9.24 -12.04
N GLY A 139 -12.88 8.68 -10.86
CA GLY A 139 -11.52 8.42 -10.37
C GLY A 139 -10.86 7.16 -10.93
N ALA A 140 -11.63 6.25 -11.54
CA ALA A 140 -11.18 4.97 -12.06
C ALA A 140 -10.44 5.07 -13.39
N GLU A 141 -10.53 6.18 -14.11
CA GLU A 141 -9.88 6.29 -15.43
C GLU A 141 -8.35 6.18 -15.32
N LYS A 142 -7.77 6.62 -14.19
CA LYS A 142 -6.33 6.52 -13.94
C LYS A 142 -5.91 5.12 -13.51
N SER A 143 -6.69 4.42 -12.69
CA SER A 143 -6.44 3.01 -12.34
C SER A 143 -6.66 2.09 -13.55
N LYS A 144 -7.71 2.32 -14.35
CA LYS A 144 -7.93 1.64 -15.64
C LYS A 144 -6.79 1.90 -16.62
N ARG A 145 -6.13 3.06 -16.55
CA ARG A 145 -4.96 3.38 -17.35
C ARG A 145 -3.68 2.72 -16.83
N SER A 146 -3.53 2.51 -15.52
CA SER A 146 -2.43 1.68 -14.98
C SER A 146 -2.59 0.21 -15.36
N GLU A 147 -3.81 -0.33 -15.29
CA GLU A 147 -4.17 -1.68 -15.81
C GLU A 147 -3.86 -1.80 -17.32
N GLN A 148 -4.28 -0.82 -18.13
CA GLN A 148 -3.97 -0.79 -19.57
C GLN A 148 -2.47 -0.68 -19.87
N LYS A 149 -1.69 0.03 -19.03
CA LYS A 149 -0.22 0.12 -19.17
C LYS A 149 0.47 -1.20 -18.80
N LYS A 150 -0.08 -1.98 -17.86
CA LYS A 150 0.39 -3.33 -17.49
C LYS A 150 -0.03 -4.41 -18.50
N GLY A 151 -0.82 -4.07 -19.52
CA GLY A 151 -1.30 -5.01 -20.54
C GLY A 151 -2.51 -5.84 -20.09
N GLU A 152 -3.05 -5.56 -18.90
CA GLU A 152 -4.22 -6.18 -18.30
C GLU A 152 -5.48 -5.54 -18.95
N LYS A 153 -5.76 -5.88 -20.21
CA LYS A 153 -6.99 -5.44 -20.90
C LYS A 153 -8.17 -6.28 -20.43
N SER A 154 -8.92 -5.79 -19.46
CA SER A 154 -10.30 -6.22 -19.25
C SER A 154 -11.20 -5.61 -20.34
N VAL A 155 -11.55 -6.40 -21.35
CA VAL A 155 -12.67 -6.07 -22.25
C VAL A 155 -13.87 -6.85 -21.75
N GLN A 156 -14.78 -6.18 -21.05
CA GLN A 156 -16.01 -6.82 -20.58
C GLN A 156 -16.84 -7.27 -21.80
N PRO A 157 -17.12 -8.58 -21.95
CA PRO A 157 -17.89 -9.07 -23.09
C PRO A 157 -19.30 -8.48 -23.10
N ALA A 158 -19.77 -8.04 -24.27
CA ALA A 158 -21.13 -7.55 -24.42
C ALA A 158 -22.14 -8.60 -23.94
N GLY A 159 -23.03 -8.21 -23.01
CA GLY A 159 -24.09 -9.07 -22.47
C GLY A 159 -23.82 -9.73 -21.13
N LYS A 160 -22.67 -9.46 -20.47
CA LYS A 160 -22.43 -9.88 -19.07
C LYS A 160 -22.61 -8.71 -18.12
N VAL A 161 -23.53 -8.87 -17.16
CA VAL A 161 -23.87 -7.87 -16.13
C VAL A 161 -22.92 -7.96 -14.92
N LEU A 162 -22.17 -9.06 -14.80
CA LEU A 162 -21.16 -9.27 -13.75
C LEU A 162 -19.75 -9.07 -14.32
N PRO A 163 -18.79 -8.54 -13.53
CA PRO A 163 -17.39 -8.41 -13.94
C PRO A 163 -16.82 -9.75 -14.43
N TYR A 164 -16.14 -9.73 -15.57
CA TYR A 164 -15.49 -10.91 -16.18
C TYR A 164 -14.00 -10.99 -15.84
N ASP A 165 -13.50 -10.07 -15.02
CA ASP A 165 -12.11 -10.04 -14.60
C ASP A 165 -11.77 -11.36 -13.91
N ARG A 166 -10.77 -12.06 -14.46
CA ARG A 166 -10.18 -13.17 -13.72
C ARG A 166 -9.41 -12.54 -12.58
N PHE A 167 -9.80 -12.87 -11.35
CA PHE A 167 -8.98 -12.55 -10.19
C PHE A 167 -7.56 -13.07 -10.45
N GLU A 168 -6.58 -12.19 -10.37
CA GLU A 168 -5.18 -12.53 -10.56
C GLU A 168 -4.65 -13.26 -9.32
N THR A 169 -5.03 -14.53 -9.20
CA THR A 169 -4.70 -15.39 -8.06
C THR A 169 -3.20 -15.64 -7.93
N ASP A 170 -2.44 -15.48 -9.00
CA ASP A 170 -0.97 -15.66 -8.99
C ASP A 170 -0.28 -14.63 -8.09
N LYS A 171 -0.87 -13.44 -7.95
CA LYS A 171 -0.38 -12.41 -7.04
C LYS A 171 -0.71 -12.75 -5.58
N TRP A 172 -1.70 -13.60 -5.30
CA TRP A 172 -2.14 -13.86 -3.92
C TRP A 172 -1.23 -14.80 -3.14
N ASP A 173 -0.39 -15.57 -3.84
CA ASP A 173 0.59 -16.46 -3.21
C ASP A 173 1.93 -15.78 -2.88
N VAL A 174 2.07 -14.47 -3.15
CA VAL A 174 3.35 -13.76 -2.98
C VAL A 174 3.57 -13.21 -1.58
N MET A 175 2.50 -13.02 -0.78
CA MET A 175 2.58 -12.56 0.60
C MET A 175 1.37 -13.02 1.44
N ASP A 176 1.53 -12.99 2.76
CA ASP A 176 0.42 -13.05 3.70
C ASP A 176 0.06 -11.63 4.21
N ALA A 177 -1.18 -11.43 4.64
CA ALA A 177 -1.65 -10.15 5.21
C ALA A 177 -2.60 -10.36 6.41
N ASP A 178 -2.51 -9.48 7.40
CA ASP A 178 -3.38 -9.41 8.58
C ASP A 178 -3.62 -7.94 8.94
N VAL A 179 -4.62 -7.32 8.29
CA VAL A 179 -4.87 -5.89 8.38
C VAL A 179 -6.28 -5.62 8.87
N ARG A 180 -6.41 -4.81 9.91
CA ARG A 180 -7.71 -4.31 10.36
C ARG A 180 -7.97 -2.94 9.75
N PHE A 181 -9.12 -2.80 9.10
CA PHE A 181 -9.57 -1.56 8.51
C PHE A 181 -10.80 -1.02 9.24
N LYS A 182 -10.83 0.29 9.50
CA LYS A 182 -12.00 0.98 10.07
C LYS A 182 -12.36 2.24 9.30
N GLY A 183 -13.54 2.27 8.69
CA GLY A 183 -14.11 3.45 8.04
C GLY A 183 -15.22 4.08 8.88
N ARG A 184 -15.08 5.33 9.30
CA ARG A 184 -16.09 5.98 10.19
C ARG A 184 -17.29 6.52 9.43
N ARG A 185 -17.07 7.09 8.24
CA ARG A 185 -18.12 7.59 7.36
C ARG A 185 -17.87 7.07 5.96
N ILE A 186 -18.85 6.38 5.38
CA ILE A 186 -18.79 5.84 4.03
C ILE A 186 -19.73 6.62 3.14
N GLU A 187 -19.16 7.24 2.11
CA GLU A 187 -19.89 7.94 1.07
C GLU A 187 -20.12 7.01 -0.12
N HIS A 188 -21.39 6.76 -0.41
CA HIS A 188 -21.81 5.91 -1.52
C HIS A 188 -22.68 6.72 -2.49
N GLY A 189 -22.01 7.46 -3.39
CA GLY A 189 -22.69 8.25 -4.43
C GLY A 189 -23.69 9.25 -3.85
N SER A 190 -24.93 9.21 -4.35
CA SER A 190 -26.04 10.07 -3.92
C SER A 190 -26.88 9.50 -2.77
N SER A 191 -26.50 8.34 -2.22
CA SER A 191 -27.23 7.70 -1.12
C SER A 191 -26.77 8.22 0.25
N LEU A 192 -27.59 8.01 1.28
CA LEU A 192 -27.27 8.39 2.66
C LEU A 192 -25.95 7.72 3.10
N PRO A 193 -24.99 8.47 3.66
CA PRO A 193 -23.74 7.91 4.15
C PRO A 193 -23.99 6.82 5.19
N ILE A 194 -23.29 5.71 5.06
CA ILE A 194 -23.27 4.66 6.07
C ILE A 194 -22.20 5.03 7.10
N SER A 195 -22.47 4.76 8.38
CA SER A 195 -21.51 5.00 9.46
C SER A 195 -20.87 3.67 9.89
N ASP A 196 -19.61 3.74 10.29
CA ASP A 196 -18.88 2.69 11.00
C ASP A 196 -18.83 1.31 10.31
N LEU A 197 -17.95 1.19 9.32
CA LEU A 197 -17.46 -0.09 8.81
C LEU A 197 -16.20 -0.50 9.56
N SER A 198 -16.15 -1.75 9.99
CA SER A 198 -14.91 -2.39 10.41
C SER A 198 -14.74 -3.67 9.62
N THR A 199 -13.56 -3.90 9.07
CA THR A 199 -13.26 -5.10 8.29
C THR A 199 -11.87 -5.61 8.66
N HIS A 200 -11.74 -6.92 8.88
CA HIS A 200 -10.48 -7.61 9.09
C HIS A 200 -10.14 -8.34 7.79
N ILE A 201 -9.06 -7.89 7.15
CA ILE A 201 -8.51 -8.42 5.91
C ILE A 201 -7.44 -9.44 6.28
N ILE A 202 -7.68 -10.71 5.96
CA ILE A 202 -6.74 -11.80 6.21
C ILE A 202 -6.41 -12.44 4.85
N LEU A 203 -5.15 -12.37 4.44
CA LEU A 203 -4.61 -13.14 3.32
C LEU A 203 -3.65 -14.17 3.91
N LYS A 204 -3.96 -15.45 3.75
CA LYS A 204 -3.10 -16.52 4.26
C LYS A 204 -3.02 -17.66 3.27
N ASN A 205 -1.82 -17.97 2.77
CA ASN A 205 -1.62 -19.02 1.76
C ASN A 205 -2.55 -18.83 0.54
N ALA A 206 -2.56 -17.62 -0.03
CA ALA A 206 -3.42 -17.24 -1.15
C ALA A 206 -4.94 -17.31 -0.89
N ASP A 207 -5.37 -17.48 0.36
CA ASP A 207 -6.79 -17.41 0.75
C ASP A 207 -7.11 -16.05 1.38
N LEU A 208 -7.88 -15.22 0.66
CA LEU A 208 -8.31 -13.90 1.10
C LEU A 208 -9.68 -13.98 1.80
N ARG A 209 -9.75 -13.47 3.03
CA ARG A 209 -10.96 -13.41 3.84
C ARG A 209 -11.18 -11.99 4.36
N LEU A 210 -12.45 -11.59 4.39
CA LEU A 210 -12.92 -10.32 4.96
C LEU A 210 -13.90 -10.63 6.11
N GLN A 211 -13.72 -10.02 7.28
CA GLN A 211 -14.59 -10.25 8.45
C GLN A 211 -15.02 -8.93 9.12
N PRO A 212 -16.27 -8.78 9.61
CA PRO A 212 -17.42 -9.65 9.40
C PRO A 212 -17.94 -9.54 7.95
N LEU A 213 -18.57 -10.61 7.46
CA LEU A 213 -19.35 -10.59 6.22
C LEU A 213 -20.77 -10.12 6.51
#